data_AF-A0A8H7DKM8-F1
#
_entry.id   AF-A0A8H7DKM8-F1
#
_cell.length_a   1.000
_cell.length_b   1.000
_cell.length_c   1.000
_cell.angle_alpha   90.00
_cell.angle_beta   90.00
_cell.angle_gamma   90.00
#
_symmetry.space_group_name_H-M   'P 1'
#
loop_
_entity.id
_entity.type
_entity.pdbx_description
1 polymer ?
#
loop_
_entity_poly.entity_id
_entity_poly.type
_entity_poly.pdbx_seq_one_letter_code
_entity_poly.pdbx_strand_id
1 'polypeptide(L)'
;MSPTIMSASSSSTPWFILLLKTLDRRWFTQMCHPHRLSISLEEPLSHMSAAQECNEDTLRLIFEHCSYSSLAAAGRVCRAWALPAQQELFSVLPLRLHGTVQWDALGKILLGSARLRSYVRKVQVFPCAAEDLEYYRWVPLLLHSGLLSLELLAFPNDALHAALGTMFLASPEFSVLQRLIISGLALSNPAVLQRCLAMPSLQHLGIIFLPSFPDGLTSLTPSKTLSRLSIRTWDVPLDISVLLRACGSTLRRLDLALTHQPDLCGYARLRTALQGTPHLEHLYLDWTEAHPTPFLDGLVLPNMCHLRAGAGLYTGAFFANLPPVLETLHLEYDRTHGAGARLLTDNAAEQVYFPTEAAATGLSAHPTLRLFTLSPNKYCPAMDFPALVTASKSFRCKVAILERAQAENSGLFWH
;
A
#
# COMPACT_ATOMS: atom_id res chain seq x y z
N MET A 1 42.97 26.24 -7.60
CA MET A 1 41.72 25.60 -7.19
C MET A 1 41.27 24.71 -8.34
N SER A 2 41.50 23.41 -8.22
CA SER A 2 41.21 22.42 -9.26
C SER A 2 39.91 21.70 -8.90
N PRO A 3 38.99 21.46 -9.85
CA PRO A 3 37.78 20.68 -9.56
C PRO A 3 38.12 19.19 -9.58
N THR A 4 37.79 18.53 -8.49
CA THR A 4 37.92 17.09 -8.29
C THR A 4 36.87 16.35 -9.13
N ILE A 5 37.32 15.54 -10.08
CA ILE A 5 36.49 14.62 -10.85
C ILE A 5 36.15 13.43 -9.95
N MET A 6 34.89 13.29 -9.54
CA MET A 6 34.39 12.04 -8.94
C MET A 6 34.06 11.06 -10.06
N SER A 7 34.85 9.99 -10.14
CA SER A 7 34.59 8.83 -11.00
C SER A 7 33.40 8.03 -10.47
N ALA A 8 32.31 7.96 -11.23
CA ALA A 8 31.21 7.04 -10.96
C ALA A 8 31.55 5.65 -11.53
N SER A 9 31.89 4.70 -10.64
CA SER A 9 32.02 3.29 -10.96
C SER A 9 30.97 2.48 -10.20
N SER A 10 29.89 2.08 -10.90
CA SER A 10 29.13 0.84 -10.64
C SER A 10 27.96 0.73 -11.63
N SER A 11 28.20 0.11 -12.78
CA SER A 11 27.13 -0.23 -13.72
C SER A 11 26.45 -1.54 -13.29
N SER A 12 25.55 -1.48 -12.31
CA SER A 12 24.63 -2.60 -12.04
C SER A 12 23.55 -2.61 -13.11
N THR A 13 23.72 -3.42 -14.16
CA THR A 13 22.65 -3.68 -15.11
C THR A 13 21.51 -4.38 -14.36
N PRO A 14 20.26 -3.88 -14.39
CA PRO A 14 19.16 -4.55 -13.69
C PRO A 14 18.98 -5.97 -14.22
N TRP A 15 19.05 -6.95 -13.32
CA TRP A 15 18.94 -8.38 -13.62
C TRP A 15 17.69 -8.72 -14.45
N PHE A 16 16.61 -7.95 -14.30
CA PHE A 16 15.36 -8.09 -15.06
C PHE A 16 15.56 -7.93 -16.57
N ILE A 17 16.43 -7.01 -17.02
CA ILE A 17 16.71 -6.81 -18.45
C ILE A 17 17.68 -7.85 -18.98
N LEU A 18 18.63 -8.32 -18.16
CA LEU A 18 19.44 -9.48 -18.51
C LEU A 18 18.57 -10.73 -18.63
N LEU A 19 17.58 -10.90 -17.76
CA LEU A 19 16.59 -11.98 -17.83
C LEU A 19 15.76 -11.86 -19.11
N LEU A 20 15.21 -10.68 -19.42
CA LEU A 20 14.48 -10.46 -20.66
C LEU A 20 15.36 -10.70 -21.90
N LYS A 21 16.58 -10.14 -21.96
CA LYS A 21 17.52 -10.33 -23.08
C LYS A 21 18.00 -11.78 -23.24
N THR A 22 18.13 -12.54 -22.15
CA THR A 22 18.49 -13.98 -22.22
C THR A 22 17.31 -14.85 -22.63
N LEU A 23 16.08 -14.43 -22.28
CA LEU A 23 14.85 -15.11 -22.72
C LEU A 23 14.50 -14.84 -24.20
N ASP A 24 14.94 -13.71 -24.77
CA ASP A 24 14.43 -13.16 -26.05
C ASP A 24 14.99 -13.79 -27.35
N ARG A 25 16.02 -14.65 -27.33
CA ARG A 25 16.60 -15.16 -28.61
C ARG A 25 16.85 -16.66 -28.76
N ARG A 26 16.99 -17.42 -27.66
CA ARG A 26 17.13 -18.90 -27.73
C ARG A 26 15.93 -19.61 -27.11
N TRP A 27 15.33 -19.01 -26.09
CA TRP A 27 14.21 -19.56 -25.35
C TRP A 27 12.89 -19.46 -26.11
N PHE A 28 12.58 -18.30 -26.69
CA PHE A 28 11.35 -18.10 -27.47
C PHE A 28 11.32 -18.95 -28.76
N THR A 29 12.45 -19.07 -29.45
CA THR A 29 12.60 -19.85 -30.68
C THR A 29 12.53 -21.37 -30.45
N GLN A 30 13.02 -21.88 -29.30
CA GLN A 30 12.89 -23.31 -28.96
C GLN A 30 11.47 -23.72 -28.51
N MET A 31 10.66 -22.79 -28.00
CA MET A 31 9.32 -23.08 -27.50
C MET A 31 8.22 -22.82 -28.54
N CYS A 32 8.44 -21.93 -29.51
CA CYS A 32 7.44 -21.57 -30.53
C CYS A 32 7.48 -22.45 -31.80
N HIS A 33 8.53 -23.26 -32.00
CA HIS A 33 8.59 -24.25 -33.08
C HIS A 33 8.75 -25.67 -32.50
N PRO A 34 7.69 -26.50 -32.48
CA PRO A 34 7.81 -27.87 -32.04
C PRO A 34 8.52 -28.66 -33.15
N HIS A 35 9.81 -28.92 -32.99
CA HIS A 35 10.43 -29.98 -33.77
C HIS A 35 9.75 -31.30 -33.38
N ARG A 36 8.93 -31.82 -34.30
CA ARG A 36 8.45 -33.20 -34.32
C ARG A 36 9.67 -34.11 -34.35
N LEU A 37 10.12 -34.59 -33.20
CA LEU A 37 10.93 -35.79 -33.10
C LEU A 37 9.96 -36.94 -32.79
N SER A 38 9.46 -37.56 -33.86
CA SER A 38 8.76 -38.84 -33.78
C SER A 38 9.81 -39.93 -33.57
N ILE A 39 10.10 -40.23 -32.32
CA ILE A 39 10.82 -41.45 -31.94
C ILE A 39 9.77 -42.38 -31.34
N SER A 40 9.36 -43.37 -32.13
CA SER A 40 8.54 -44.49 -31.69
C SER A 40 9.43 -45.47 -30.91
N LEU A 41 9.30 -45.46 -29.59
CA LEU A 41 9.87 -46.47 -28.69
C LEU A 41 8.77 -46.87 -27.71
N GLU A 42 8.51 -48.17 -27.66
CA GLU A 42 7.48 -48.83 -26.84
C GLU A 42 7.63 -48.45 -25.35
N GLU A 43 6.53 -48.02 -24.75
CA GLU A 43 6.48 -47.38 -23.42
C GLU A 43 6.60 -48.40 -22.26
N PRO A 44 7.61 -48.31 -21.39
CA PRO A 44 7.41 -48.70 -20.00
C PRO A 44 6.49 -47.64 -19.36
N LEU A 45 5.52 -48.07 -18.55
CA LEU A 45 4.66 -47.22 -17.71
C LEU A 45 5.52 -46.25 -16.89
N SER A 46 5.80 -45.11 -17.47
CA SER A 46 6.68 -44.10 -16.91
C SER A 46 5.92 -43.44 -15.79
N HIS A 47 6.33 -43.69 -14.54
CA HIS A 47 5.84 -42.95 -13.40
C HIS A 47 6.09 -41.46 -13.66
N MET A 48 5.05 -40.75 -14.06
CA MET A 48 5.11 -39.30 -14.16
C MET A 48 5.46 -38.77 -12.78
N SER A 49 6.49 -37.93 -12.70
CA SER A 49 6.86 -37.35 -11.41
C SER A 49 5.68 -36.55 -10.87
N ALA A 50 5.47 -36.56 -9.55
CA ALA A 50 4.42 -35.75 -8.90
C ALA A 50 4.49 -34.26 -9.30
N ALA A 51 5.67 -33.77 -9.70
CA ALA A 51 5.84 -32.44 -10.27
C ALA A 51 5.02 -32.23 -11.55
N GLN A 52 4.94 -33.20 -12.44
CA GLN A 52 4.19 -33.10 -13.70
C GLN A 52 2.67 -33.29 -13.51
N GLU A 53 2.24 -33.91 -12.42
CA GLU A 53 0.83 -34.18 -12.11
C GLU A 53 0.16 -33.04 -11.32
N CYS A 54 0.94 -32.09 -10.81
CA CYS A 54 0.40 -30.96 -10.06
C CYS A 54 -0.46 -30.08 -10.98
N ASN A 55 -1.70 -29.80 -10.56
CA ASN A 55 -2.60 -28.95 -11.33
C ASN A 55 -2.10 -27.49 -11.35
N GLU A 56 -2.51 -26.75 -12.39
CA GLU A 56 -2.05 -25.38 -12.62
C GLU A 56 -2.39 -24.43 -11.46
N ASP A 57 -3.56 -24.56 -10.84
CA ASP A 57 -3.98 -23.69 -9.74
C ASP A 57 -3.14 -23.88 -8.48
N THR A 58 -2.77 -25.13 -8.16
CA THR A 58 -1.86 -25.44 -7.04
C THR A 58 -0.47 -24.90 -7.31
N LEU A 59 0.02 -25.04 -8.55
CA LEU A 59 1.31 -24.46 -8.95
C LEU A 59 1.30 -22.93 -8.83
N ARG A 60 0.22 -22.25 -9.25
CA ARG A 60 0.10 -20.79 -9.07
C ARG A 60 0.17 -20.41 -7.60
N LEU A 61 -0.60 -21.07 -6.72
CA LEU A 61 -0.55 -20.81 -5.27
C LEU A 61 0.84 -21.02 -4.66
N ILE A 62 1.57 -22.06 -5.08
CA ILE A 62 2.96 -22.27 -4.63
C ILE A 62 3.87 -21.15 -5.14
N PHE A 63 3.70 -20.76 -6.41
CA PHE A 63 4.52 -19.76 -7.08
C PHE A 63 4.27 -18.33 -6.59
N GLU A 64 3.06 -18.00 -6.11
CA GLU A 64 2.76 -16.73 -5.44
C GLU A 64 3.66 -16.48 -4.21
N HIS A 65 4.18 -17.55 -3.58
CA HIS A 65 5.08 -17.47 -2.44
C HIS A 65 6.57 -17.66 -2.80
N CYS A 66 6.90 -17.81 -4.08
CA CYS A 66 8.27 -18.01 -4.55
C CYS A 66 8.99 -16.69 -4.84
N SER A 67 10.32 -16.70 -4.68
CA SER A 67 11.17 -15.60 -5.16
C SER A 67 11.25 -15.56 -6.69
N TYR A 68 11.59 -14.40 -7.28
CA TYR A 68 11.80 -14.29 -8.74
C TYR A 68 12.84 -15.28 -9.28
N SER A 69 13.93 -15.54 -8.55
CA SER A 69 14.92 -16.55 -8.93
C SER A 69 14.35 -17.96 -8.91
N SER A 70 13.51 -18.28 -7.92
CA SER A 70 12.84 -19.57 -7.81
C SER A 70 11.83 -19.76 -8.95
N LEU A 71 11.06 -18.73 -9.30
CA LEU A 71 10.13 -18.75 -10.43
C LEU A 71 10.85 -18.95 -11.77
N ALA A 72 11.97 -18.24 -11.98
CA ALA A 72 12.77 -18.40 -13.18
C ALA A 72 13.38 -19.80 -13.30
N ALA A 73 13.74 -20.44 -12.18
CA ALA A 73 14.21 -21.82 -12.15
C ALA A 73 13.06 -22.82 -12.36
N ALA A 74 11.92 -22.62 -11.69
CA ALA A 74 10.72 -23.43 -11.84
C ALA A 74 10.24 -23.48 -13.29
N GLY A 75 10.33 -22.35 -13.99
CA GLY A 75 10.00 -22.27 -15.42
C GLY A 75 10.87 -23.16 -16.32
N ARG A 76 12.01 -23.67 -15.83
CA ARG A 76 12.93 -24.58 -16.56
C ARG A 76 12.76 -26.05 -16.18
N VAL A 77 12.00 -26.36 -15.13
CA VAL A 77 11.88 -27.74 -14.61
C VAL A 77 11.15 -28.63 -15.61
N CYS A 78 9.94 -28.24 -16.01
CA CYS A 78 9.16 -28.97 -17.00
C CYS A 78 8.12 -28.05 -17.67
N ARG A 79 7.49 -28.53 -18.75
CA ARG A 79 6.50 -27.77 -19.52
C ARG A 79 5.26 -27.39 -18.71
N ALA A 80 4.82 -28.27 -17.81
CA ALA A 80 3.66 -28.01 -16.94
C ALA A 80 3.91 -26.83 -16.00
N TRP A 81 5.15 -26.64 -15.54
CA TRP A 81 5.53 -25.55 -14.63
C TRP A 81 5.86 -24.25 -15.36
N ALA A 82 6.29 -24.36 -16.62
CA ALA A 82 6.76 -23.22 -17.39
C ALA A 82 5.72 -22.09 -17.49
N LEU A 83 4.47 -22.42 -17.83
CA LEU A 83 3.43 -21.42 -18.02
C LEU A 83 3.02 -20.73 -16.69
N PRO A 84 2.67 -21.45 -15.62
CA PRO A 84 2.27 -20.82 -14.36
C PRO A 84 3.42 -20.03 -13.73
N ALA A 85 4.66 -20.56 -13.80
CA ALA A 85 5.83 -19.84 -13.30
C ALA A 85 6.07 -18.54 -14.08
N GLN A 86 5.89 -18.53 -15.40
CA GLN A 86 6.00 -17.32 -16.21
C GLN A 86 4.89 -16.31 -15.92
N GLN A 87 3.64 -16.77 -15.76
CA GLN A 87 2.53 -15.90 -15.38
C GLN A 87 2.83 -15.16 -14.08
N GLU A 88 3.27 -15.88 -13.05
CA GLU A 88 3.62 -15.27 -11.76
C GLU A 88 4.89 -14.41 -11.85
N LEU A 89 5.90 -14.84 -12.59
CA LEU A 89 7.14 -14.08 -12.77
C LEU A 89 6.90 -12.72 -13.42
N PHE A 90 5.97 -12.66 -14.37
CA PHE A 90 5.65 -11.45 -15.13
C PHE A 90 4.35 -10.75 -14.69
N SER A 91 3.69 -11.23 -13.63
CA SER A 91 2.45 -10.64 -13.10
C SER A 91 2.67 -9.22 -12.59
N VAL A 92 3.86 -8.97 -12.03
CA VAL A 92 4.32 -7.67 -11.55
C VAL A 92 5.55 -7.22 -12.33
N LEU A 93 5.46 -6.03 -12.93
CA LEU A 93 6.60 -5.35 -13.56
C LEU A 93 7.08 -4.20 -12.67
N PRO A 94 8.08 -4.42 -11.80
CA PRO A 94 8.73 -3.35 -11.05
C PRO A 94 9.75 -2.64 -11.95
N LEU A 95 9.39 -1.47 -12.47
CA LEU A 95 10.23 -0.70 -13.38
C LEU A 95 10.99 0.37 -12.61
N ARG A 96 12.10 -0.07 -12.03
CA ARG A 96 13.18 0.77 -11.51
C ARG A 96 14.31 0.76 -12.51
N LEU A 97 14.10 1.40 -13.66
CA LEU A 97 15.09 1.39 -14.72
C LEU A 97 15.94 2.65 -14.59
N HIS A 98 17.24 2.45 -14.43
CA HIS A 98 18.21 3.53 -14.51
C HIS A 98 18.67 3.64 -15.97
N GLY A 99 18.22 4.68 -16.67
CA GLY A 99 18.70 5.06 -17.99
C GLY A 99 17.80 4.66 -19.17
N THR A 100 17.95 5.39 -20.27
CA THR A 100 17.05 5.41 -21.44
C THR A 100 17.02 4.11 -22.25
N VAL A 101 18.16 3.43 -22.41
CA VAL A 101 18.30 2.22 -23.24
C VAL A 101 17.42 1.05 -22.77
N GLN A 102 17.02 1.08 -21.50
CA GLN A 102 16.27 0.01 -20.85
C GLN A 102 14.77 0.06 -21.16
N TRP A 103 14.22 1.26 -21.31
CA TRP A 103 12.80 1.48 -21.60
C TRP A 103 12.45 1.11 -23.04
N ASP A 104 13.29 1.48 -24.01
CA ASP A 104 13.06 1.14 -25.43
C ASP A 104 13.05 -0.37 -25.66
N ALA A 105 13.96 -1.09 -25.00
CA ALA A 105 14.02 -2.54 -25.09
C ALA A 105 12.76 -3.18 -24.49
N LEU A 106 12.32 -2.72 -23.31
CA LEU A 106 11.09 -3.19 -22.70
C LEU A 106 9.87 -2.90 -23.59
N GLY A 107 9.75 -1.68 -24.09
CA GLY A 107 8.69 -1.28 -25.00
C GLY A 107 8.63 -2.17 -26.24
N LYS A 108 9.78 -2.43 -26.87
CA LYS A 108 9.88 -3.35 -28.03
C LYS A 108 9.47 -4.78 -27.67
N ILE A 109 9.88 -5.30 -26.52
CA ILE A 109 9.52 -6.65 -26.07
C ILE A 109 8.01 -6.75 -25.81
N LEU A 110 7.43 -5.77 -25.11
CA LEU A 110 5.98 -5.73 -24.85
C LEU A 110 5.17 -5.53 -26.13
N LEU A 111 5.67 -4.74 -27.08
CA LEU A 111 5.07 -4.58 -28.41
C LEU A 111 5.13 -5.89 -29.21
N GLY A 112 6.24 -6.61 -29.15
CA GLY A 112 6.48 -7.85 -29.89
C GLY A 112 5.81 -9.09 -29.29
N SER A 113 5.50 -9.09 -27.99
CA SER A 113 4.99 -10.27 -27.29
C SER A 113 3.61 -10.05 -26.65
N ALA A 114 2.55 -10.36 -27.42
CA ALA A 114 1.17 -10.29 -26.94
C ALA A 114 0.92 -11.18 -25.70
N ARG A 115 1.61 -12.34 -25.64
CA ARG A 115 1.54 -13.28 -24.52
C ARG A 115 2.15 -12.70 -23.25
N LEU A 116 3.26 -11.98 -23.35
CA LEU A 116 3.84 -11.33 -22.17
C LEU A 116 2.90 -10.23 -21.66
N ARG A 117 2.33 -9.42 -22.56
CA ARG A 117 1.36 -8.38 -22.18
C ARG A 117 0.16 -8.94 -21.42
N SER A 118 -0.34 -10.11 -21.83
CA SER A 118 -1.49 -10.73 -21.16
C SER A 118 -1.19 -11.30 -19.78
N TYR A 119 0.09 -11.37 -19.37
CA TYR A 119 0.47 -11.78 -18.00
C TYR A 119 0.60 -10.61 -17.05
N VAL A 120 0.92 -9.42 -17.55
CA VAL A 120 1.13 -8.26 -16.68
C VAL A 120 -0.20 -7.84 -16.05
N ARG A 121 -0.24 -7.86 -14.71
CA ARG A 121 -1.40 -7.42 -13.90
C ARG A 121 -1.09 -6.18 -13.08
N LYS A 122 0.18 -6.00 -12.72
CA LYS A 122 0.66 -4.86 -11.94
C LYS A 122 1.88 -4.24 -12.60
N VAL A 123 1.87 -2.92 -12.70
CA VAL A 123 3.03 -2.13 -13.13
C VAL A 123 3.38 -1.15 -12.03
N GLN A 124 4.66 -1.07 -11.68
CA GLN A 124 5.19 -0.04 -10.81
C GLN A 124 6.19 0.78 -11.62
N VAL A 125 5.93 2.06 -11.78
CA VAL A 125 6.77 2.99 -12.51
C VAL A 125 7.44 3.90 -11.51
N PHE A 126 8.77 3.94 -11.55
CA PHE A 126 9.58 4.88 -10.79
C PHE A 126 10.31 5.80 -11.78
N PRO A 127 9.71 6.94 -12.17
CA PRO A 127 10.30 7.78 -13.20
C PRO A 127 11.61 8.38 -12.74
N CYS A 128 12.62 8.34 -13.60
CA CYS A 128 13.88 9.03 -13.37
C CYS A 128 13.79 10.45 -13.94
N ALA A 129 14.34 11.42 -13.21
CA ALA A 129 14.23 12.87 -13.45
C ALA A 129 14.71 13.38 -14.83
N ALA A 130 15.34 12.52 -15.65
CA ALA A 130 15.98 12.88 -16.92
C ALA A 130 15.30 12.25 -18.15
N GLU A 131 14.12 11.65 -18.01
CA GLU A 131 13.51 10.82 -19.05
C GLU A 131 12.40 11.53 -19.83
N ASP A 132 12.32 11.27 -21.14
CA ASP A 132 11.27 11.74 -22.03
C ASP A 132 9.96 10.95 -21.80
N LEU A 133 8.83 11.61 -22.01
CA LEU A 133 7.49 11.00 -22.05
C LEU A 133 7.39 9.86 -23.06
N GLU A 134 8.20 9.88 -24.13
CA GLU A 134 8.21 8.82 -25.14
C GLU A 134 8.52 7.43 -24.56
N TYR A 135 9.32 7.35 -23.49
CA TYR A 135 9.68 6.09 -22.83
C TYR A 135 8.50 5.38 -22.18
N TYR A 136 7.35 6.06 -22.03
CA TYR A 136 6.16 5.54 -21.38
C TYR A 136 5.05 5.16 -22.35
N ARG A 137 5.27 5.29 -23.66
CA ARG A 137 4.27 4.97 -24.72
C ARG A 137 3.77 3.53 -24.72
N TRP A 138 4.49 2.60 -24.10
CA TRP A 138 4.07 1.20 -24.02
C TRP A 138 3.05 0.93 -22.90
N VAL A 139 2.90 1.83 -21.91
CA VAL A 139 1.97 1.63 -20.79
C VAL A 139 0.51 1.48 -21.26
N PRO A 140 -0.02 2.32 -22.18
CA PRO A 140 -1.38 2.13 -22.71
C PRO A 140 -1.63 0.76 -23.36
N LEU A 141 -0.59 0.11 -23.88
CA LEU A 141 -0.69 -1.20 -24.52
C LEU A 141 -0.98 -2.33 -23.51
N LEU A 142 -0.56 -2.17 -22.26
CA LEU A 142 -0.80 -3.16 -21.21
C LEU A 142 -2.23 -3.12 -20.67
N LEU A 143 -2.87 -1.96 -20.70
CA LEU A 143 -4.23 -1.81 -20.18
C LEU A 143 -5.26 -2.61 -20.98
N HIS A 144 -5.10 -2.66 -22.31
CA HIS A 144 -5.87 -3.53 -23.18
C HIS A 144 -5.71 -5.03 -22.85
N SER A 145 -4.66 -5.40 -22.12
CA SER A 145 -4.27 -6.77 -21.84
C SER A 145 -4.63 -7.24 -20.42
N GLY A 146 -5.38 -6.43 -19.67
CA GLY A 146 -5.86 -6.77 -18.33
C GLY A 146 -5.01 -6.25 -17.18
N LEU A 147 -4.37 -5.08 -17.33
CA LEU A 147 -3.68 -4.42 -16.21
C LEU A 147 -4.70 -4.00 -15.13
N LEU A 148 -4.48 -4.43 -13.89
CA LEU A 148 -5.39 -4.17 -12.76
C LEU A 148 -4.85 -3.14 -11.77
N SER A 149 -3.52 -3.08 -11.65
CA SER A 149 -2.84 -2.23 -10.68
C SER A 149 -1.75 -1.40 -11.34
N LEU A 150 -1.77 -0.09 -11.13
CA LEU A 150 -0.71 0.81 -11.53
C LEU A 150 -0.21 1.61 -10.33
N GLU A 151 1.10 1.66 -10.15
CA GLU A 151 1.75 2.50 -9.16
C GLU A 151 2.71 3.46 -9.88
N LEU A 152 2.45 4.75 -9.81
CA LEU A 152 3.25 5.83 -10.37
C LEU A 152 3.93 6.55 -9.20
N LEU A 153 5.17 6.14 -8.92
CA LEU A 153 5.95 6.60 -7.77
C LEU A 153 7.02 7.58 -8.24
N ALA A 154 6.70 8.86 -8.14
CA ALA A 154 7.49 10.02 -8.52
C ALA A 154 8.47 10.50 -7.44
N PHE A 155 9.64 10.96 -7.89
CA PHE A 155 10.52 11.88 -7.17
C PHE A 155 10.15 13.35 -7.52
N PRO A 156 10.53 14.35 -6.72
CA PRO A 156 9.97 15.71 -6.78
C PRO A 156 10.44 16.57 -7.97
N ASN A 157 10.51 16.04 -9.20
CA ASN A 157 10.84 16.85 -10.38
C ASN A 157 9.60 17.07 -11.27
N ASP A 158 9.15 18.32 -11.31
CA ASP A 158 7.73 18.69 -11.32
C ASP A 158 6.98 18.57 -12.66
N ALA A 159 7.66 18.75 -13.80
CA ALA A 159 6.98 18.86 -15.10
C ALA A 159 6.64 17.50 -15.73
N LEU A 160 7.57 16.53 -15.69
CA LEU A 160 7.39 15.23 -16.31
C LEU A 160 6.24 14.46 -15.65
N HIS A 161 6.11 14.56 -14.32
CA HIS A 161 5.07 13.85 -13.58
C HIS A 161 3.67 14.39 -13.83
N ALA A 162 3.52 15.71 -13.92
CA ALA A 162 2.25 16.32 -14.32
C ALA A 162 1.84 15.85 -15.72
N ALA A 163 2.80 15.79 -16.65
CA ALA A 163 2.57 15.31 -18.00
C ALA A 163 2.26 13.79 -18.06
N LEU A 164 2.97 12.95 -17.29
CA LEU A 164 2.68 11.51 -17.18
C LEU A 164 1.30 11.25 -16.58
N GLY A 165 0.97 11.93 -15.48
CA GLY A 165 -0.35 11.84 -14.87
C GLY A 165 -1.46 12.24 -15.86
N THR A 166 -1.24 13.34 -16.59
CA THR A 166 -2.19 13.78 -17.62
C THR A 166 -2.30 12.78 -18.77
N MET A 167 -1.17 12.27 -19.27
CA MET A 167 -1.11 11.32 -20.39
C MET A 167 -1.79 10.00 -20.03
N PHE A 168 -1.41 9.40 -18.91
CA PHE A 168 -1.96 8.15 -18.44
C PHE A 168 -3.45 8.32 -18.17
N LEU A 169 -3.84 9.30 -17.39
CA LEU A 169 -5.25 9.43 -17.04
C LEU A 169 -6.11 9.87 -18.23
N ALA A 170 -5.57 10.54 -19.26
CA ALA A 170 -6.34 10.87 -20.47
C ALA A 170 -6.73 9.65 -21.32
N SER A 171 -6.03 8.53 -21.16
CA SER A 171 -6.24 7.33 -21.96
C SER A 171 -7.48 6.55 -21.45
N PRO A 172 -8.51 6.30 -22.28
CA PRO A 172 -9.73 5.59 -21.88
C PRO A 172 -9.48 4.17 -21.35
N GLU A 173 -8.36 3.59 -21.74
CA GLU A 173 -7.89 2.28 -21.33
C GLU A 173 -7.68 2.16 -19.82
N PHE A 174 -7.47 3.27 -19.11
CA PHE A 174 -7.31 3.29 -17.65
C PHE A 174 -8.63 3.03 -16.90
N SER A 175 -9.77 3.00 -17.61
CA SER A 175 -11.09 2.75 -17.00
C SER A 175 -11.24 1.37 -16.35
N VAL A 176 -10.41 0.40 -16.72
CA VAL A 176 -10.41 -0.96 -16.17
C VAL A 176 -9.56 -1.12 -14.90
N LEU A 177 -8.77 -0.11 -14.53
CA LEU A 177 -7.90 -0.20 -13.36
C LEU A 177 -8.71 -0.32 -12.07
N GLN A 178 -8.32 -1.28 -11.24
CA GLN A 178 -8.91 -1.50 -9.91
C GLN A 178 -8.08 -0.83 -8.82
N ARG A 179 -6.77 -0.70 -9.02
CA ARG A 179 -5.85 -0.09 -8.08
C ARG A 179 -4.95 0.92 -8.78
N LEU A 180 -4.89 2.11 -8.20
CA LEU A 180 -4.04 3.19 -8.66
C LEU A 180 -3.32 3.80 -7.46
N ILE A 181 -1.99 3.84 -7.49
CA ILE A 181 -1.19 4.60 -6.53
C ILE A 181 -0.47 5.68 -7.32
N ILE A 182 -0.64 6.93 -6.91
CA ILE A 182 0.03 8.07 -7.54
C ILE A 182 0.77 8.84 -6.46
N SER A 183 2.02 9.19 -6.73
CA SER A 183 2.77 10.14 -5.92
C SER A 183 3.22 11.36 -6.72
N GLY A 184 3.56 12.42 -5.99
CA GLY A 184 4.17 13.63 -6.51
C GLY A 184 3.20 14.63 -7.12
N LEU A 185 3.74 15.53 -7.95
CA LEU A 185 3.01 16.71 -8.43
C LEU A 185 1.93 16.43 -9.47
N ALA A 186 1.78 15.20 -9.96
CA ALA A 186 0.64 14.88 -10.83
C ALA A 186 -0.70 15.26 -10.20
N LEU A 187 -0.78 15.20 -8.86
CA LEU A 187 -1.97 15.53 -8.09
C LEU A 187 -2.11 17.02 -7.75
N SER A 188 -1.16 17.88 -8.13
CA SER A 188 -1.31 19.34 -8.06
C SER A 188 -2.31 19.87 -9.09
N ASN A 189 -2.68 19.04 -10.08
CA ASN A 189 -3.77 19.33 -10.99
C ASN A 189 -5.09 18.70 -10.48
N PRO A 190 -6.10 19.49 -10.08
CA PRO A 190 -7.36 18.96 -9.58
C PRO A 190 -8.11 18.11 -10.63
N ALA A 191 -7.87 18.33 -11.93
CA ALA A 191 -8.46 17.53 -13.00
C ALA A 191 -7.96 16.08 -13.01
N VAL A 192 -6.70 15.85 -12.63
CA VAL A 192 -6.11 14.50 -12.49
C VAL A 192 -6.83 13.74 -11.39
N LEU A 193 -6.96 14.34 -10.21
CA LEU A 193 -7.66 13.75 -9.07
C LEU A 193 -9.15 13.49 -9.39
N GLN A 194 -9.81 14.44 -10.05
CA GLN A 194 -11.17 14.30 -10.52
C GLN A 194 -11.32 13.09 -11.46
N ARG A 195 -10.36 12.90 -12.36
CA ARG A 195 -10.41 11.77 -13.28
C ARG A 195 -10.17 10.43 -12.59
N CYS A 196 -9.26 10.37 -11.62
CA CYS A 196 -9.07 9.17 -10.79
C CYS A 196 -10.38 8.76 -10.10
N LEU A 197 -11.08 9.72 -9.47
CA LEU A 197 -12.35 9.45 -8.78
C LEU A 197 -13.48 9.03 -9.72
N ALA A 198 -13.45 9.49 -10.98
CA ALA A 198 -14.41 9.16 -12.02
C ALA A 198 -14.16 7.80 -12.70
N MET A 199 -13.06 7.10 -12.40
CA MET A 199 -12.75 5.80 -12.99
C MET A 199 -13.80 4.76 -12.55
N PRO A 200 -14.45 4.05 -13.49
CA PRO A 200 -15.58 3.19 -13.16
C PRO A 200 -15.17 1.95 -12.36
N SER A 201 -13.98 1.40 -12.61
CA SER A 201 -13.53 0.15 -11.96
C SER A 201 -12.63 0.38 -10.73
N LEU A 202 -12.31 1.64 -10.41
CA LEU A 202 -11.28 1.94 -9.41
C LEU A 202 -11.80 1.69 -7.98
N GLN A 203 -11.24 0.68 -7.34
CA GLN A 203 -11.58 0.29 -5.97
C GLN A 203 -10.59 0.83 -4.94
N HIS A 204 -9.32 1.00 -5.33
CA HIS A 204 -8.26 1.47 -4.45
C HIS A 204 -7.49 2.63 -5.07
N LEU A 205 -7.54 3.77 -4.41
CA LEU A 205 -6.74 4.96 -4.72
C LEU A 205 -5.73 5.21 -3.60
N GLY A 206 -4.45 5.11 -3.92
CA GLY A 206 -3.33 5.51 -3.07
C GLY A 206 -2.77 6.83 -3.54
N ILE A 207 -2.59 7.76 -2.61
CA ILE A 207 -2.08 9.09 -2.86
C ILE A 207 -0.90 9.33 -1.92
N ILE A 208 0.22 9.75 -2.49
CA ILE A 208 1.42 10.12 -1.75
C ILE A 208 1.79 11.55 -2.15
N PHE A 209 1.47 12.52 -1.31
CA PHE A 209 1.71 13.94 -1.59
C PHE A 209 3.16 14.33 -1.32
N LEU A 210 3.74 15.03 -2.29
CA LEU A 210 4.96 15.84 -2.19
C LEU A 210 4.51 17.33 -2.10
N PRO A 211 5.39 18.29 -1.77
CA PRO A 211 5.06 19.47 -0.93
C PRO A 211 4.11 20.55 -1.51
N SER A 212 3.34 20.27 -2.56
CA SER A 212 2.32 21.18 -3.07
C SER A 212 1.02 20.44 -3.41
N PHE A 213 -0.03 20.67 -2.63
CA PHE A 213 -1.40 20.28 -2.95
C PHE A 213 -2.07 21.39 -3.80
N PRO A 214 -3.02 21.09 -4.69
CA PRO A 214 -3.74 22.15 -5.39
C PRO A 214 -4.53 22.98 -4.39
N ASP A 215 -4.26 24.27 -4.36
CA ASP A 215 -5.21 25.23 -3.83
C ASP A 215 -6.50 25.19 -4.66
N GLY A 216 -7.66 25.27 -3.99
CA GLY A 216 -8.95 25.46 -4.68
C GLY A 216 -9.72 24.19 -5.05
N LEU A 217 -9.40 23.03 -4.46
CA LEU A 217 -10.28 21.86 -4.50
C LEU A 217 -11.56 22.12 -3.70
N THR A 218 -12.55 22.75 -4.35
CA THR A 218 -13.83 23.12 -3.71
C THR A 218 -14.90 22.05 -3.91
N SER A 219 -14.88 21.36 -5.05
CA SER A 219 -15.79 20.27 -5.37
C SER A 219 -15.10 19.19 -6.20
N LEU A 220 -15.45 17.95 -5.89
CA LEU A 220 -15.04 16.76 -6.62
C LEU A 220 -16.29 15.93 -6.90
N THR A 221 -16.36 15.34 -8.09
CA THR A 221 -17.46 14.47 -8.49
C THR A 221 -17.40 13.19 -7.66
N PRO A 222 -18.54 12.72 -7.10
CA PRO A 222 -18.51 11.58 -6.22
C PRO A 222 -18.05 10.29 -6.91
N SER A 223 -17.21 9.51 -6.24
CA SER A 223 -16.84 8.17 -6.71
C SER A 223 -17.90 7.15 -6.33
N LYS A 224 -18.20 6.22 -7.24
CA LYS A 224 -19.22 5.18 -7.06
C LYS A 224 -18.65 3.80 -6.69
N THR A 225 -17.34 3.61 -6.83
CA THR A 225 -16.71 2.29 -6.70
C THR A 225 -15.49 2.27 -5.77
N LEU A 226 -15.01 3.44 -5.35
CA LEU A 226 -13.83 3.56 -4.50
C LEU A 226 -14.13 3.06 -3.08
N SER A 227 -13.61 1.88 -2.74
CA SER A 227 -13.77 1.27 -1.42
C SER A 227 -12.56 1.51 -0.51
N ARG A 228 -11.39 1.83 -1.07
CA ARG A 228 -10.16 2.05 -0.34
C ARG A 228 -9.46 3.33 -0.76
N LEU A 229 -9.14 4.17 0.23
CA LEU A 229 -8.37 5.39 0.06
C LEU A 229 -7.16 5.33 1.01
N SER A 230 -5.97 5.51 0.45
CA SER A 230 -4.74 5.66 1.23
C SER A 230 -4.15 7.01 0.91
N ILE A 231 -3.89 7.83 1.92
CA ILE A 231 -3.25 9.14 1.78
C ILE A 231 -2.02 9.17 2.68
N ARG A 232 -0.88 9.54 2.09
CA ARG A 232 0.35 9.86 2.81
C ARG A 232 0.78 11.28 2.42
N THR A 233 0.88 12.20 3.37
CA THR A 233 1.31 13.59 3.09
C THR A 233 2.65 13.87 3.74
N TRP A 234 3.53 14.56 3.02
CA TRP A 234 4.79 15.11 3.53
C TRP A 234 4.69 16.63 3.50
N ASP A 235 4.68 17.26 4.67
CA ASP A 235 4.91 18.70 4.90
C ASP A 235 3.86 19.66 4.31
N VAL A 236 2.68 19.17 3.90
CA VAL A 236 1.59 20.01 3.35
C VAL A 236 0.31 19.88 4.15
N PRO A 237 -0.32 21.01 4.53
CA PRO A 237 -1.69 21.00 5.04
C PRO A 237 -2.64 20.60 3.91
N LEU A 238 -3.28 19.44 4.07
CA LEU A 238 -4.22 18.88 3.10
C LEU A 238 -5.65 18.96 3.62
N ASP A 239 -6.55 19.59 2.88
CA ASP A 239 -7.99 19.48 3.19
C ASP A 239 -8.57 18.15 2.67
N ILE A 240 -8.29 17.09 3.43
CA ILE A 240 -8.76 15.72 3.18
C ILE A 240 -10.30 15.66 3.17
N SER A 241 -10.99 16.63 3.79
CA SER A 241 -12.45 16.63 3.90
C SER A 241 -13.14 16.70 2.53
N VAL A 242 -12.53 17.36 1.55
CA VAL A 242 -13.07 17.45 0.17
C VAL A 242 -13.05 16.06 -0.48
N LEU A 243 -11.95 15.32 -0.33
CA LEU A 243 -11.80 13.98 -0.85
C LEU A 243 -12.76 13.00 -0.19
N LEU A 244 -12.86 13.06 1.14
CA LEU A 244 -13.79 12.22 1.89
C LEU A 244 -15.26 12.54 1.56
N ARG A 245 -15.61 13.80 1.28
CA ARG A 245 -16.97 14.11 0.78
C ARG A 245 -17.24 13.48 -0.59
N ALA A 246 -16.24 13.35 -1.45
CA ALA A 246 -16.40 12.76 -2.77
C ALA A 246 -16.49 11.22 -2.76
N CYS A 247 -15.80 10.53 -1.85
CA CYS A 247 -15.78 9.05 -1.83
C CYS A 247 -16.36 8.42 -0.57
N GLY A 248 -16.75 9.22 0.43
CA GLY A 248 -17.11 8.74 1.77
C GLY A 248 -18.30 7.79 1.81
N SER A 249 -19.23 7.90 0.86
CA SER A 249 -20.39 7.02 0.76
C SER A 249 -20.07 5.62 0.25
N THR A 250 -18.88 5.38 -0.32
CA THR A 250 -18.46 4.06 -0.83
C THR A 250 -17.25 3.51 -0.09
N LEU A 251 -16.59 4.36 0.71
CA LEU A 251 -15.35 4.05 1.38
C LEU A 251 -15.56 3.06 2.54
N ARG A 252 -14.81 1.95 2.49
CA ARG A 252 -14.73 0.94 3.56
C ARG A 252 -13.41 0.97 4.30
N ARG A 253 -12.34 1.41 3.64
CA ARG A 253 -11.02 1.50 4.23
C ARG A 253 -10.37 2.84 3.97
N LEU A 254 -9.89 3.47 5.04
CA LEU A 254 -9.15 4.71 5.01
C LEU A 254 -7.81 4.55 5.74
N ASP A 255 -6.72 4.76 5.02
CA ASP A 255 -5.36 4.79 5.57
C ASP A 255 -4.82 6.25 5.47
N LEU A 256 -4.68 6.97 6.59
CA LEU A 256 -4.14 8.33 6.65
C LEU A 256 -2.81 8.36 7.41
N ALA A 257 -1.74 8.77 6.72
CA ALA A 257 -0.44 9.03 7.31
C ALA A 257 -0.06 10.50 7.05
N LEU A 258 -0.13 11.34 8.08
CA LEU A 258 0.08 12.79 7.95
C LEU A 258 1.33 13.20 8.72
N THR A 259 2.29 13.85 8.05
CA THR A 259 3.46 14.39 8.76
C THR A 259 3.20 15.76 9.39
N HIS A 260 2.33 16.56 8.77
CA HIS A 260 1.97 17.88 9.26
C HIS A 260 0.65 17.86 10.01
N GLN A 261 0.59 18.57 11.13
CA GLN A 261 -0.63 18.76 11.91
C GLN A 261 -1.66 19.65 11.16
N PRO A 262 -2.91 19.19 10.91
CA PRO A 262 -3.99 20.08 10.49
C PRO A 262 -4.18 21.25 11.47
N ASP A 263 -4.70 22.38 11.01
CA ASP A 263 -5.18 23.41 11.93
C ASP A 263 -6.47 22.95 12.64
N LEU A 264 -6.88 23.63 13.72
CA LEU A 264 -8.12 23.28 14.46
C LEU A 264 -9.36 23.22 13.56
N CYS A 265 -9.43 24.09 12.55
CA CYS A 265 -10.50 24.09 11.57
C CYS A 265 -10.44 22.86 10.65
N GLY A 266 -9.26 22.50 10.14
CA GLY A 266 -9.01 21.29 9.36
C GLY A 266 -9.37 20.02 10.13
N TYR A 267 -9.15 20.00 11.44
CA TYR A 267 -9.59 18.92 12.32
C TYR A 267 -11.09 18.77 12.40
N ALA A 268 -11.80 19.86 12.65
CA ALA A 268 -13.26 19.84 12.69
C ALA A 268 -13.84 19.37 11.34
N ARG A 269 -13.28 19.86 10.23
CA ARG A 269 -13.65 19.44 8.86
C ARG A 269 -13.38 17.95 8.63
N LEU A 270 -12.20 17.45 9.00
CA LEU A 270 -11.83 16.04 8.86
C LEU A 270 -12.76 15.14 9.70
N ARG A 271 -13.00 15.50 10.97
CA ARG A 271 -13.91 14.75 11.85
C ARG A 271 -15.32 14.68 11.25
N THR A 272 -15.85 15.81 10.81
CA THR A 272 -17.18 15.89 10.18
C THR A 272 -17.23 15.03 8.91
N ALA A 273 -16.18 15.06 8.10
CA ALA A 273 -16.11 14.25 6.88
C ALA A 273 -16.03 12.75 7.18
N LEU A 274 -15.27 12.33 8.21
CA LEU A 274 -15.23 10.93 8.65
C LEU A 274 -16.59 10.46 9.19
N GLN A 275 -17.31 11.29 9.96
CA GLN A 275 -18.67 10.97 10.39
C GLN A 275 -19.63 10.83 9.21
N GLY A 276 -19.34 11.50 8.09
CA GLY A 276 -20.03 11.32 6.80
C GLY A 276 -19.63 10.07 6.01
N THR A 277 -18.82 9.16 6.57
CA THR A 277 -18.41 7.89 5.93
C THR A 277 -19.09 6.68 6.59
N PRO A 278 -20.38 6.42 6.30
CA PRO A 278 -21.18 5.46 7.06
C PRO A 278 -20.72 4.01 6.90
N HIS A 279 -20.01 3.68 5.82
CA HIS A 279 -19.56 2.31 5.53
C HIS A 279 -18.10 2.04 5.94
N LEU A 280 -17.47 2.97 6.67
CA LEU A 280 -16.07 2.83 7.04
C LEU A 280 -15.88 1.69 8.06
N GLU A 281 -15.18 0.65 7.63
CA GLU A 281 -14.89 -0.58 8.39
C GLU A 281 -13.46 -0.53 8.97
N HIS A 282 -12.50 -0.02 8.19
CA HIS A 282 -11.09 0.03 8.54
C HIS A 282 -10.58 1.47 8.56
N LEU A 283 -10.04 1.90 9.70
CA LEU A 283 -9.41 3.20 9.84
C LEU A 283 -7.97 3.05 10.34
N TYR A 284 -7.02 3.59 9.59
CA TYR A 284 -5.63 3.77 10.03
C TYR A 284 -5.30 5.25 10.08
N LEU A 285 -4.89 5.73 11.25
CA LEU A 285 -4.41 7.09 11.47
C LEU A 285 -2.99 7.04 12.02
N ASP A 286 -2.07 7.73 11.36
CA ASP A 286 -0.66 7.79 11.73
C ASP A 286 -0.20 9.26 11.61
N TRP A 287 0.03 9.92 12.75
CA TRP A 287 0.50 11.30 12.82
C TRP A 287 1.87 11.33 13.46
N THR A 288 2.81 12.03 12.83
CA THR A 288 4.18 12.12 13.36
C THR A 288 4.32 13.14 14.48
N GLU A 289 3.42 14.13 14.57
CA GLU A 289 3.48 15.21 15.56
C GLU A 289 2.40 15.05 16.63
N ALA A 290 2.76 15.32 17.90
CA ALA A 290 1.82 15.29 19.02
C ALA A 290 0.66 16.26 18.79
N HIS A 291 -0.57 15.78 18.88
CA HIS A 291 -1.73 16.64 18.82
C HIS A 291 -2.07 17.22 20.21
N PRO A 292 -2.39 18.53 20.33
CA PRO A 292 -2.88 19.12 21.57
C PRO A 292 -4.26 18.61 21.98
N THR A 293 -5.05 18.05 21.06
CA THR A 293 -6.37 17.50 21.36
C THR A 293 -6.55 16.05 20.88
N PRO A 294 -7.16 15.17 21.68
CA PRO A 294 -7.38 13.79 21.26
C PRO A 294 -8.47 13.72 20.20
N PHE A 295 -8.07 13.50 18.95
CA PHE A 295 -8.98 13.52 17.80
C PHE A 295 -10.07 12.45 17.86
N LEU A 296 -9.73 11.26 18.35
CA LEU A 296 -10.60 10.09 18.38
C LEU A 296 -11.70 10.17 19.45
N ASP A 297 -11.52 10.97 20.51
CA ASP A 297 -12.44 11.01 21.65
C ASP A 297 -13.89 11.39 21.28
N GLY A 298 -14.05 12.22 20.24
CA GLY A 298 -15.35 12.64 19.71
C GLY A 298 -15.74 11.99 18.37
N LEU A 299 -14.98 11.00 17.91
CA LEU A 299 -15.22 10.35 16.63
C LEU A 299 -16.16 9.16 16.80
N VAL A 300 -17.31 9.19 16.11
CA VAL A 300 -18.31 8.11 16.15
C VAL A 300 -18.35 7.45 14.78
N LEU A 301 -17.91 6.19 14.71
CA LEU A 301 -17.89 5.39 13.49
C LEU A 301 -18.55 4.03 13.77
N PRO A 302 -19.87 3.90 13.60
CA PRO A 302 -20.64 2.77 14.14
C PRO A 302 -20.26 1.41 13.52
N ASN A 303 -19.75 1.42 12.28
CA ASN A 303 -19.41 0.22 11.52
C ASN A 303 -17.90 -0.13 11.54
N MET A 304 -17.10 0.59 12.32
CA MET A 304 -15.65 0.40 12.34
C MET A 304 -15.28 -0.90 13.09
N CYS A 305 -14.77 -1.88 12.35
CA CYS A 305 -14.31 -3.17 12.88
C CYS A 305 -12.80 -3.22 13.09
N HIS A 306 -12.01 -2.39 12.42
CA HIS A 306 -10.57 -2.28 12.64
C HIS A 306 -10.12 -0.83 12.78
N LEU A 307 -9.46 -0.54 13.91
CA LEU A 307 -8.81 0.74 14.13
C LEU A 307 -7.31 0.55 14.41
N ARG A 308 -6.49 1.31 13.71
CA ARG A 308 -5.11 1.58 14.10
C ARG A 308 -4.89 3.08 14.24
N ALA A 309 -4.33 3.49 15.36
CA ALA A 309 -4.13 4.90 15.67
C ALA A 309 -2.72 5.16 16.23
N GLY A 310 -2.07 6.22 15.73
CA GLY A 310 -0.84 6.79 16.26
C GLY A 310 -0.98 7.28 17.70
N ALA A 311 0.16 7.59 18.33
CA ALA A 311 0.19 8.14 19.69
C ALA A 311 -0.45 9.55 19.73
N GLY A 312 -1.08 9.90 20.87
CA GLY A 312 -1.67 11.23 21.10
C GLY A 312 -3.04 11.47 20.44
N LEU A 313 -3.56 10.50 19.69
CA LEU A 313 -4.87 10.63 19.01
C LEU A 313 -6.08 10.40 19.92
N TYR A 314 -5.87 9.90 21.13
CA TYR A 314 -6.93 9.39 22.02
C TYR A 314 -6.63 9.70 23.49
N THR A 315 -7.67 9.78 24.32
CA THR A 315 -7.60 9.70 25.78
C THR A 315 -8.53 8.59 26.32
N GLY A 316 -8.77 8.57 27.64
CA GLY A 316 -9.78 7.73 28.26
C GLY A 316 -11.19 7.89 27.65
N ALA A 317 -11.54 9.09 27.16
CA ALA A 317 -12.87 9.35 26.61
C ALA A 317 -13.16 8.57 25.31
N PHE A 318 -12.15 8.30 24.48
CA PHE A 318 -12.28 7.47 23.28
C PHE A 318 -12.82 6.06 23.60
N PHE A 319 -12.41 5.46 24.72
CA PHE A 319 -12.82 4.10 25.08
C PHE A 319 -14.30 3.99 25.45
N ALA A 320 -14.92 5.09 25.89
CA ALA A 320 -16.36 5.13 26.19
C ALA A 320 -17.22 5.08 24.91
N ASN A 321 -16.65 5.40 23.75
CA ASN A 321 -17.36 5.55 22.47
C ASN A 321 -16.96 4.48 21.43
N LEU A 322 -16.35 3.37 21.85
CA LEU A 322 -15.96 2.31 20.92
C LEU A 322 -17.18 1.63 20.29
N PRO A 323 -17.17 1.39 18.96
CA PRO A 323 -18.29 0.74 18.31
C PRO A 323 -18.44 -0.73 18.74
N PRO A 324 -19.68 -1.24 18.84
CA PRO A 324 -19.99 -2.63 19.21
C PRO A 324 -19.30 -3.67 18.33
N VAL A 325 -19.09 -3.33 17.07
CA VAL A 325 -18.52 -4.20 16.03
C VAL A 325 -16.98 -4.18 15.97
N LEU A 326 -16.30 -3.47 16.88
CA LEU A 326 -14.84 -3.36 16.86
C LEU A 326 -14.16 -4.71 17.16
N GLU A 327 -13.48 -5.27 16.17
CA GLU A 327 -12.78 -6.55 16.28
C GLU A 327 -11.29 -6.36 16.60
N THR A 328 -10.64 -5.37 15.99
CA THR A 328 -9.21 -5.12 16.14
C THR A 328 -8.95 -3.67 16.53
N LEU A 329 -8.21 -3.50 17.62
CA LEU A 329 -7.74 -2.20 18.09
C LEU A 329 -6.22 -2.23 18.24
N HIS A 330 -5.52 -1.36 17.50
CA HIS A 330 -4.07 -1.17 17.58
C HIS A 330 -3.76 0.30 17.91
N LEU A 331 -3.16 0.55 19.07
CA LEU A 331 -2.85 1.89 19.54
C LEU A 331 -1.35 2.02 19.74
N GLU A 332 -0.76 2.99 19.06
CA GLU A 332 0.64 3.35 19.26
C GLU A 332 0.78 4.28 20.46
N TYR A 333 1.93 4.22 21.10
CA TYR A 333 2.21 4.97 22.32
C TYR A 333 3.62 5.58 22.24
N ASP A 334 3.71 6.87 22.47
CA ASP A 334 4.96 7.62 22.53
C ASP A 334 5.13 8.23 23.93
N ARG A 335 6.20 7.83 24.63
CA ARG A 335 6.55 8.34 25.97
C ARG A 335 6.99 9.80 25.93
N THR A 336 7.58 10.25 24.82
CA THR A 336 8.19 11.58 24.72
C THR A 336 7.14 12.70 24.62
N HIS A 337 5.94 12.36 24.15
CA HIS A 337 4.83 13.28 23.93
C HIS A 337 3.81 13.25 25.09
N GLY A 338 4.28 12.85 26.28
CA GLY A 338 3.51 12.41 27.45
C GLY A 338 2.70 13.47 28.21
N ALA A 339 1.93 14.32 27.54
CA ALA A 339 0.76 14.93 28.17
C ALA A 339 -0.39 13.91 28.33
N GLY A 340 -0.58 13.03 27.34
CA GLY A 340 -1.53 11.90 27.42
C GLY A 340 -1.06 10.79 28.36
N ALA A 341 0.25 10.57 28.47
CA ALA A 341 0.84 9.64 29.43
C ALA A 341 0.68 10.14 30.88
N ARG A 342 0.91 11.44 31.14
CA ARG A 342 0.64 12.04 32.46
C ARG A 342 -0.81 11.91 32.89
N LEU A 343 -1.79 11.99 31.99
CA LEU A 343 -3.19 11.74 32.36
C LEU A 343 -3.51 10.26 32.67
N LEU A 344 -2.68 9.33 32.21
CA LEU A 344 -2.76 7.90 32.55
C LEU A 344 -1.87 7.52 33.75
N THR A 345 -0.83 8.29 34.07
CA THR A 345 0.13 8.00 35.16
C THR A 345 0.01 8.92 36.38
N ASP A 346 -0.38 10.19 36.22
CA ASP A 346 -0.59 11.12 37.35
C ASP A 346 -1.95 10.89 38.01
N ASN A 347 -2.93 10.37 37.26
CA ASN A 347 -4.14 9.74 37.81
C ASN A 347 -3.93 8.27 38.21
N ALA A 348 -2.69 7.79 38.34
CA ALA A 348 -2.38 6.48 38.93
C ALA A 348 -1.84 6.58 40.37
N ALA A 349 -1.62 7.80 40.88
CA ALA A 349 -1.40 8.04 42.31
C ALA A 349 -2.73 8.31 43.07
N GLU A 350 -3.80 8.67 42.36
CA GLU A 350 -5.17 8.41 42.81
C GLU A 350 -5.61 7.09 42.20
N GLN A 351 -5.94 6.11 43.03
CA GLN A 351 -6.53 4.86 42.59
C GLN A 351 -7.75 5.18 41.71
N VAL A 352 -7.65 4.92 40.41
CA VAL A 352 -8.83 4.66 39.58
C VAL A 352 -9.44 3.36 40.10
N TYR A 353 -10.19 3.49 41.20
CA TYR A 353 -11.31 2.64 41.48
C TYR A 353 -12.21 2.74 40.26
N PHE A 354 -12.30 1.65 39.49
CA PHE A 354 -13.57 1.39 38.82
C PHE A 354 -14.61 1.31 39.94
N PRO A 355 -15.67 2.13 39.94
CA PRO A 355 -16.74 1.89 40.89
C PRO A 355 -17.26 0.49 40.61
N THR A 356 -17.14 -0.39 41.61
CA THR A 356 -17.79 -1.69 41.65
C THR A 356 -19.32 -1.58 41.78
N GLU A 357 -19.88 -0.40 41.50
CA GLU A 357 -21.31 -0.09 41.42
C GLU A 357 -21.60 0.68 40.13
N ALA A 358 -21.41 0.00 39.01
CA ALA A 358 -22.20 0.22 37.82
C ALA A 358 -22.67 -1.14 37.29
N ALA A 359 -23.36 -1.90 38.16
CA ALA A 359 -24.38 -2.80 37.66
C ALA A 359 -25.46 -1.92 36.99
N ALA A 360 -25.80 -2.26 35.75
CA ALA A 360 -26.75 -1.56 34.86
C ALA A 360 -26.25 -0.20 34.37
N THR A 361 -25.53 -0.11 33.25
CA THR A 361 -26.16 -0.18 31.92
C THR A 361 -25.07 -0.16 30.83
N GLY A 362 -25.08 -1.13 29.90
CA GLY A 362 -24.66 -0.86 28.52
C GLY A 362 -23.50 -1.62 27.88
N LEU A 363 -22.52 -2.19 28.60
CA LEU A 363 -21.27 -2.69 27.95
C LEU A 363 -21.08 -4.21 27.91
N SER A 364 -22.09 -5.01 28.24
CA SER A 364 -21.98 -6.48 28.32
C SER A 364 -22.10 -7.24 26.99
N ALA A 365 -21.94 -6.58 25.83
CA ALA A 365 -22.35 -7.16 24.54
C ALA A 365 -21.28 -7.14 23.42
N HIS A 366 -20.00 -6.86 23.71
CA HIS A 366 -18.98 -6.87 22.65
C HIS A 366 -18.42 -8.29 22.39
N PRO A 367 -18.56 -8.84 21.17
CA PRO A 367 -17.88 -10.08 20.80
C PRO A 367 -16.37 -9.84 20.67
N THR A 368 -15.57 -10.58 21.46
CA THR A 368 -14.12 -10.85 21.28
C THR A 368 -13.26 -9.73 20.65
N LEU A 369 -13.14 -8.57 21.31
CA LEU A 369 -12.19 -7.54 20.91
C LEU A 369 -10.75 -8.08 21.01
N ARG A 370 -10.00 -8.12 19.91
CA ARG A 370 -8.59 -8.49 19.88
C ARG A 370 -7.74 -7.22 19.91
N LEU A 371 -7.23 -6.86 21.09
CA LEU A 371 -6.28 -5.77 21.26
C LEU A 371 -4.91 -6.25 20.78
N PHE A 372 -4.39 -5.64 19.73
CA PHE A 372 -3.02 -5.89 19.30
C PHE A 372 -2.15 -4.71 19.73
N THR A 373 -1.21 -5.01 20.64
CA THR A 373 0.08 -4.33 20.86
C THR A 373 0.12 -2.84 21.17
N LEU A 374 0.81 -2.50 22.27
CA LEU A 374 1.56 -1.25 22.39
C LEU A 374 2.93 -1.49 21.73
N SER A 375 3.20 -0.87 20.58
CA SER A 375 4.58 -0.85 20.05
C SER A 375 5.29 0.34 20.70
N PRO A 376 6.37 0.13 21.48
CA PRO A 376 7.19 1.26 21.92
C PRO A 376 7.81 1.90 20.69
N ASN A 377 7.59 3.21 20.51
CA ASN A 377 8.45 3.99 19.63
C ASN A 377 9.81 4.17 20.31
N LYS A 378 10.86 4.32 19.51
CA LYS A 378 12.30 4.23 19.89
C LYS A 378 12.64 4.79 21.28
N TYR A 379 13.55 4.09 21.97
CA TYR A 379 14.11 4.30 23.32
C TYR A 379 13.24 3.84 24.49
N CYS A 380 13.55 2.68 25.08
CA CYS A 380 13.41 2.45 26.54
C CYS A 380 13.91 1.08 27.04
N PRO A 381 14.39 1.01 28.30
CA PRO A 381 14.31 -0.18 29.16
C PRO A 381 13.04 -0.19 30.05
N ALA A 382 12.64 -1.41 30.45
CA ALA A 382 11.67 -1.90 31.45
C ALA A 382 10.46 -1.04 31.92
N MET A 383 9.27 -1.67 31.98
CA MET A 383 7.97 -1.05 32.36
C MET A 383 7.20 -1.92 33.39
N ASP A 384 6.40 -1.28 34.25
CA ASP A 384 5.45 -1.88 35.20
C ASP A 384 3.98 -1.77 34.70
N PHE A 385 3.16 -2.82 34.87
CA PHE A 385 1.97 -3.16 34.04
C PHE A 385 0.53 -3.15 34.68
N PRO A 386 0.12 -2.38 35.71
CA PRO A 386 -1.17 -2.67 36.39
C PRO A 386 -2.46 -2.16 35.69
N ALA A 387 -2.44 -1.02 34.98
CA ALA A 387 -3.68 -0.36 34.51
C ALA A 387 -4.36 -1.05 33.31
N LEU A 388 -3.61 -1.76 32.46
CA LEU A 388 -4.15 -2.45 31.28
C LEU A 388 -4.93 -3.73 31.65
N VAL A 389 -4.62 -4.31 32.81
CA VAL A 389 -5.19 -5.57 33.31
C VAL A 389 -6.62 -5.39 33.81
N THR A 390 -7.01 -4.18 34.21
CA THR A 390 -8.36 -3.90 34.70
C THR A 390 -9.37 -3.73 33.57
N ALA A 391 -8.95 -3.12 32.45
CA ALA A 391 -9.78 -3.04 31.23
C ALA A 391 -9.95 -4.42 30.55
N SER A 392 -8.93 -5.30 30.61
CA SER A 392 -9.01 -6.62 29.97
C SER A 392 -9.98 -7.59 30.65
N LYS A 393 -10.38 -7.36 31.92
CA LYS A 393 -11.37 -8.21 32.60
C LYS A 393 -12.78 -8.09 32.02
N SER A 394 -13.07 -7.01 31.30
CA SER A 394 -14.37 -6.75 30.65
C SER A 394 -14.44 -7.25 29.20
N PHE A 395 -13.32 -7.67 28.61
CA PHE A 395 -13.23 -8.09 27.22
C PHE A 395 -12.56 -9.46 27.09
N ARG A 396 -13.09 -10.38 26.27
CA ARG A 396 -12.34 -11.58 25.85
C ARG A 396 -11.23 -11.17 24.87
N CYS A 397 -10.15 -10.61 25.40
CA CYS A 397 -9.09 -10.00 24.62
C CYS A 397 -7.81 -10.85 24.63
N LYS A 398 -7.26 -11.15 23.44
CA LYS A 398 -5.89 -11.64 23.29
C LYS A 398 -4.97 -10.44 23.09
N VAL A 399 -4.22 -10.07 24.12
CA VAL A 399 -3.18 -9.04 24.04
C VAL A 399 -1.90 -9.72 23.54
N ALA A 400 -1.43 -9.35 22.34
CA ALA A 400 -0.06 -9.63 21.91
C ALA A 400 0.81 -8.41 22.26
N ILE A 401 2.05 -8.63 22.70
CA ILE A 401 3.09 -7.61 22.85
C ILE A 401 4.16 -7.94 21.81
N LEU A 402 4.38 -7.06 20.83
CA LEU A 402 5.44 -7.19 19.84
C LEU A 402 6.56 -6.26 20.25
N GLU A 403 7.58 -6.82 20.91
CA GLU A 403 8.85 -6.14 21.07
C GLU A 403 9.54 -6.08 19.71
N ARG A 404 9.68 -4.87 19.17
CA ARG A 404 10.45 -4.65 17.96
C ARG A 404 11.92 -4.45 18.34
N ALA A 405 12.68 -5.54 18.41
CA ALA A 405 14.13 -5.45 18.45
C ALA A 405 14.64 -4.96 17.08
N GLN A 406 15.18 -3.74 17.00
CA GLN A 406 15.97 -3.31 15.85
C GLN A 406 17.44 -3.60 16.12
N ALA A 407 18.04 -4.43 15.26
CA ALA A 407 19.48 -4.45 15.05
C ALA A 407 19.89 -3.10 14.46
N GLU A 408 20.75 -2.39 15.17
CA GLU A 408 21.43 -1.22 14.65
C GLU A 408 22.32 -1.63 13.47
N ASN A 409 22.14 -0.98 12.33
CA ASN A 409 23.25 -0.64 11.46
C ASN A 409 22.94 0.66 10.75
N SER A 410 23.55 1.71 11.29
CA SER A 410 23.85 2.98 10.63
C SER A 410 24.44 2.73 9.23
N GLY A 411 23.73 3.18 8.21
CA GLY A 411 24.17 3.07 6.82
C GLY A 411 23.23 3.79 5.89
N LEU A 412 23.39 5.11 5.80
CA LEU A 412 23.01 5.92 4.65
C LEU A 412 23.54 5.24 3.37
N PHE A 413 22.72 4.49 2.64
CA PHE A 413 22.81 4.21 1.21
C PHE A 413 21.56 3.43 0.81
N TRP A 414 20.64 4.06 0.09
CA TRP A 414 19.58 3.35 -0.65
C TRP A 414 20.10 3.16 -2.08
N HIS A 415 20.45 1.93 -2.42
CA HIS A 415 20.67 1.44 -3.78
C HIS A 415 19.42 0.71 -4.29
#